data_AF-A0A433V7P4-F1
#
_entry.id   AF-A0A433V7P4-F1
#
_cell.length_a   1.000
_cell.length_b   1.000
_cell.length_c   1.000
_cell.angle_alpha   90.00
_cell.angle_beta   90.00
_cell.angle_gamma   90.00
#
_symmetry.space_group_name_H-M   'P 1'
#
loop_
_entity.id
_entity.type
_entity.pdbx_description
1 polymer ?
#
loop_
_entity_poly.entity_id
_entity_poly.type
_entity_poly.pdbx_seq_one_letter_code
_entity_poly.pdbx_strand_id
1 'polypeptide(L)'
;MMNHALLRLVSNIGATIQTYPLEDANDVSVEIGRDPSSCQIVLDSNVYPSVSRRHANITSSYSPQGRIFTLKDLNSSCGTYLNNNHLQSSQELQNGDRIRLGEDGPEFIFEHKVLQATVAASFSGGNNKTEESGIFPIGSKEVRKQLFAKGFLIPGIITVIFVVMLFLARGQYYQILLGTYLAFAALFFVYQLCGKLKPWWVMAGSTVFCIIILRTVYFFLIAPVFYKVLPGNLSSSQSLIPALIGNFVGPGMSEELTKAIPIFIFHLLGRRLAEPTRSRIGVEEPLDGILLGAASATGFTLLETLGIYVPRQAMQIAQQLGGANGELAGLQLLVPRILGQVAGHMAWSGWFGYCIGLSILRPNKRWRVLTVGYFSAALLHGLWNSAAALAQIIGILAVVWWVLIGGFSYALLIGAILKARRISPTRSSNFATRFFQ
;
A
#
# COMPACT_ATOMS: atom_id res chain seq x y z
N MET A 1 -3.82 15.88 -20.80
CA MET A 1 -3.27 16.76 -19.75
C MET A 1 -4.45 17.21 -18.90
N MET A 2 -4.50 16.83 -17.62
CA MET A 2 -5.57 17.28 -16.73
C MET A 2 -5.15 18.63 -16.12
N ASN A 3 -5.75 19.72 -16.58
CA ASN A 3 -5.54 21.06 -16.04
C ASN A 3 -6.58 21.31 -14.96
N HIS A 4 -6.27 20.93 -13.71
CA HIS A 4 -7.17 21.16 -12.59
C HIS A 4 -7.15 22.64 -12.20
N ALA A 5 -8.26 23.33 -12.46
CA ALA A 5 -8.55 24.66 -11.93
C ALA A 5 -9.68 24.57 -10.87
N LEU A 6 -9.55 25.30 -9.77
CA LEU A 6 -10.54 25.33 -8.70
C LEU A 6 -10.64 26.70 -8.04
N LEU A 7 -11.79 26.98 -7.43
CA LEU A 7 -12.00 28.11 -6.54
C LEU A 7 -12.07 27.62 -5.09
N ARG A 8 -11.26 28.20 -4.20
CA ARG A 8 -11.34 27.96 -2.76
C ARG A 8 -12.00 29.14 -2.06
N LEU A 9 -13.11 28.90 -1.36
CA LEU A 9 -13.76 29.91 -0.53
C LEU A 9 -12.94 30.17 0.74
N VAL A 10 -12.63 31.44 1.00
CA VAL A 10 -11.95 31.94 2.19
C VAL A 10 -13.01 32.43 3.16
N SER A 11 -13.52 31.53 4.02
CA SER A 11 -14.50 31.88 5.04
C SER A 11 -13.82 32.36 6.34
N ASN A 12 -14.31 33.45 6.92
CA ASN A 12 -14.01 33.87 8.30
C ASN A 12 -14.96 33.25 9.35
N ILE A 13 -15.93 32.44 8.92
CA ILE A 13 -16.95 31.84 9.78
C ILE A 13 -16.85 30.32 9.64
N GLY A 14 -16.21 29.67 10.62
CA GLY A 14 -16.17 28.20 10.76
C GLY A 14 -15.11 27.49 9.92
N ALA A 15 -14.42 26.52 10.53
CA ALA A 15 -13.26 25.80 10.02
C ALA A 15 -13.57 24.75 8.91
N THR A 16 -14.39 25.11 7.92
CA THR A 16 -14.71 24.25 6.77
C THR A 16 -14.19 24.87 5.48
N ILE A 17 -13.16 24.27 4.88
CA ILE A 17 -12.64 24.70 3.58
C ILE A 17 -13.60 24.19 2.49
N GLN A 18 -14.33 25.11 1.84
CA GLN A 18 -15.15 24.78 0.67
C GLN A 18 -14.36 25.06 -0.61
N THR A 19 -14.28 24.06 -1.49
CA THR A 19 -13.59 24.14 -2.80
C THR A 19 -14.54 23.75 -3.91
N TYR A 20 -14.55 24.52 -4.99
CA TYR A 20 -15.39 24.33 -6.16
C TYR A 20 -14.48 24.02 -7.37
N PRO A 21 -14.48 22.79 -7.90
CA PRO A 21 -13.72 22.47 -9.11
C PRO A 21 -14.36 23.14 -10.33
N LEU A 22 -13.54 23.67 -11.22
CA LEU A 22 -13.97 24.16 -12.54
C LEU A 22 -13.72 23.01 -13.53
N GLU A 23 -14.79 22.36 -14.01
CA GLU A 23 -14.71 21.07 -14.73
C GLU A 23 -13.81 21.06 -15.99
N ASP A 24 -13.40 19.87 -16.42
CA ASP A 24 -12.46 19.63 -17.54
C ASP A 24 -13.14 19.58 -18.93
N ALA A 25 -14.21 20.36 -19.16
CA ALA A 25 -14.82 20.50 -20.49
C ALA A 25 -14.10 21.57 -21.33
N ASN A 26 -14.14 21.43 -22.67
CA ASN A 26 -13.40 22.32 -23.59
C ASN A 26 -13.82 23.80 -23.49
N ASP A 27 -15.07 24.08 -23.13
CA ASP A 27 -15.59 25.42 -22.83
C ASP A 27 -16.40 25.37 -21.54
N VAL A 28 -15.83 25.89 -20.45
CA VAL A 28 -16.53 25.99 -19.17
C VAL A 28 -17.04 27.40 -18.98
N SER A 29 -18.30 27.51 -18.55
CA SER A 29 -18.92 28.72 -18.04
C SER A 29 -19.51 28.40 -16.68
N VAL A 30 -18.96 28.99 -15.62
CA VAL A 30 -19.41 28.81 -14.24
C VAL A 30 -19.98 30.12 -13.74
N GLU A 31 -21.27 30.14 -13.44
CA GLU A 31 -21.94 31.26 -12.81
C GLU A 31 -21.96 31.12 -11.28
N ILE A 32 -21.65 32.22 -10.61
CA ILE A 32 -21.56 32.36 -9.16
C ILE A 32 -22.63 33.35 -8.71
N GLY A 33 -23.45 32.95 -7.73
CA GLY A 33 -24.53 33.79 -7.25
C GLY A 33 -25.44 33.08 -6.26
N ARG A 34 -26.59 33.69 -5.97
CA ARG A 34 -27.58 33.17 -5.01
C ARG A 34 -28.71 32.35 -5.62
N ASP A 35 -28.85 32.36 -6.94
CA ASP A 35 -29.93 31.67 -7.64
C ASP A 35 -29.53 30.23 -8.02
N PRO A 36 -30.10 29.20 -7.38
CA PRO A 36 -29.77 27.81 -7.67
C PRO A 36 -30.24 27.33 -9.05
N SER A 37 -31.10 28.08 -9.74
CA SER A 37 -31.57 27.71 -11.08
C SER A 37 -30.61 28.12 -12.20
N SER A 38 -29.73 29.10 -11.94
CA SER A 38 -28.80 29.65 -12.93
C SER A 38 -27.33 29.48 -12.55
N CYS A 39 -27.00 29.42 -11.24
CA CYS A 39 -25.62 29.37 -10.76
C CYS A 39 -25.16 27.94 -10.46
N GLN A 40 -23.94 27.60 -10.87
CA GLN A 40 -23.28 26.34 -10.51
C GLN A 40 -22.62 26.45 -9.13
N ILE A 41 -22.14 27.65 -8.76
CA ILE A 41 -21.68 27.95 -7.41
C ILE A 41 -22.75 28.79 -6.71
N VAL A 42 -23.55 28.13 -5.89
CA VAL A 42 -24.68 28.74 -5.17
C VAL A 42 -24.27 29.14 -3.76
N LEU A 43 -24.46 30.41 -3.43
CA LEU A 43 -24.17 30.99 -2.12
C LEU A 43 -25.46 31.26 -1.35
N ASP A 44 -25.48 30.91 -0.06
CA ASP A 44 -26.68 31.06 0.79
C ASP A 44 -27.06 32.54 0.95
N SER A 45 -28.31 32.87 0.64
CA SER A 45 -28.85 34.22 0.74
C SER A 45 -28.88 34.77 2.17
N ASN A 46 -28.98 33.90 3.18
CA ASN A 46 -28.97 34.31 4.59
C ASN A 46 -27.56 34.63 5.09
N VAL A 47 -26.53 34.05 4.47
CA VAL A 47 -25.13 34.24 4.86
C VAL A 47 -24.48 35.37 4.06
N TYR A 48 -24.80 35.48 2.77
CA TYR A 48 -24.17 36.44 1.85
C TYR A 48 -25.21 37.32 1.13
N PRO A 49 -25.93 38.19 1.85
CA PRO A 49 -26.98 39.03 1.26
C PRO A 49 -26.46 40.02 0.21
N SER A 50 -25.19 40.40 0.27
CA SER A 50 -24.51 41.30 -0.69
C SER A 50 -24.24 40.66 -2.06
N VAL A 51 -24.31 39.33 -2.17
CA VAL A 51 -24.14 38.64 -3.45
C VAL A 51 -25.42 38.80 -4.28
N SER A 52 -25.33 38.83 -5.61
CA SER A 52 -26.49 38.96 -6.50
C SER A 52 -27.00 37.58 -6.89
N ARG A 53 -28.24 37.49 -7.40
CA ARG A 53 -28.82 36.22 -7.90
C ARG A 53 -27.89 35.55 -8.92
N ARG A 54 -27.42 36.33 -9.89
CA ARG A 54 -26.29 36.02 -10.79
C ARG A 54 -25.29 37.15 -10.59
N HIS A 55 -24.11 36.87 -10.04
CA HIS A 55 -23.18 37.92 -9.59
C HIS A 55 -21.95 37.99 -10.49
N ALA A 56 -21.27 36.86 -10.66
CA ALA A 56 -20.07 36.78 -11.49
C ALA A 56 -20.08 35.51 -12.33
N ASN A 57 -19.33 35.53 -13.41
CA ASN A 57 -19.15 34.40 -14.31
C ASN A 57 -17.67 34.19 -14.59
N ILE A 58 -17.23 32.94 -14.57
CA ILE A 58 -15.90 32.53 -15.00
C ILE A 58 -16.04 31.70 -16.25
N THR A 59 -15.42 32.15 -17.34
CA THR A 59 -15.32 31.38 -18.58
C THR A 59 -13.91 30.85 -18.77
N SER A 60 -13.78 29.72 -19.46
CA SER A 60 -12.49 29.23 -19.95
C SER A 60 -12.43 29.28 -21.47
N SER A 61 -11.31 29.71 -22.03
CA SER A 61 -11.00 29.63 -23.47
C SER A 61 -9.62 28.99 -23.70
N TYR A 62 -9.37 28.49 -24.91
CA TYR A 62 -8.06 27.97 -25.30
C TYR A 62 -7.27 28.99 -26.11
N SER A 63 -6.04 29.24 -25.67
CA SER A 63 -4.99 29.97 -26.40
C SER A 63 -3.90 28.97 -26.84
N PRO A 64 -3.11 29.26 -27.89
CA PRO A 64 -1.91 28.49 -28.23
C PRO A 64 -0.93 28.29 -27.05
N GLN A 65 -1.01 29.13 -26.02
CA GLN A 65 -0.17 29.09 -24.81
C GLN A 65 -0.79 28.29 -23.65
N GLY A 66 -2.03 27.83 -23.79
CA GLY A 66 -2.74 27.07 -22.76
C GLY A 66 -4.19 27.53 -22.54
N ARG A 67 -4.83 27.00 -21.50
CA ARG A 67 -6.19 27.34 -21.10
C ARG A 67 -6.18 28.66 -20.32
N ILE A 68 -6.97 29.62 -20.76
CA ILE A 68 -7.14 30.95 -20.14
C ILE A 68 -8.48 30.96 -19.40
N PHE A 69 -8.51 31.49 -18.19
CA PHE A 69 -9.74 31.71 -17.42
C PHE A 69 -10.02 33.19 -17.34
N THR A 70 -11.25 33.61 -17.61
CA THR A 70 -11.67 35.01 -17.59
C THR A 70 -12.81 35.19 -16.59
N LEU A 71 -12.66 36.15 -15.68
CA LEU A 71 -13.69 36.59 -14.75
C LEU A 71 -14.47 37.76 -15.36
N LYS A 72 -15.80 37.73 -15.24
CA LYS A 72 -16.70 38.79 -15.65
C LYS A 72 -17.75 39.04 -14.57
N ASP A 73 -17.99 40.32 -14.26
CA ASP A 73 -19.14 40.73 -13.44
C ASP A 73 -20.43 40.72 -14.28
N LEU A 74 -21.52 40.20 -13.72
CA LEU A 74 -22.83 40.10 -14.38
C LEU A 74 -23.76 41.28 -14.01
N ASN A 75 -23.21 42.50 -13.97
CA ASN A 75 -23.88 43.71 -13.48
C ASN A 75 -24.42 43.52 -12.06
N SER A 76 -23.56 43.03 -11.17
CA SER A 76 -23.90 42.77 -9.78
C SER A 76 -24.17 44.07 -9.01
N SER A 77 -25.00 43.99 -7.97
CA SER A 77 -25.41 45.17 -7.19
C SER A 77 -24.30 45.73 -6.29
N CYS A 78 -23.35 44.89 -5.88
CA CYS A 78 -22.25 45.26 -4.97
C CYS A 78 -20.87 45.21 -5.65
N GLY A 79 -20.81 44.88 -6.94
CA GLY A 79 -19.58 44.77 -7.72
C GLY A 79 -18.74 43.53 -7.40
N THR A 80 -17.95 43.10 -8.38
CA THR A 80 -16.92 42.06 -8.20
C THR A 80 -15.55 42.71 -8.07
N TYR A 81 -14.72 42.23 -7.14
CA TYR A 81 -13.37 42.73 -6.91
C TYR A 81 -12.34 41.64 -7.21
N LEU A 82 -11.30 41.98 -7.95
CA LEU A 82 -10.14 41.12 -8.21
C LEU A 82 -8.90 41.73 -7.54
N ASN A 83 -8.28 40.99 -6.61
CA ASN A 83 -7.12 41.44 -5.84
C ASN A 83 -7.34 42.84 -5.21
N ASN A 84 -8.51 43.04 -4.59
CA ASN A 84 -9.00 44.28 -3.99
C ASN A 84 -9.32 45.45 -4.94
N ASN A 85 -9.16 45.27 -6.25
CA ASN A 85 -9.55 46.28 -7.24
C ASN A 85 -10.93 45.98 -7.81
N HIS A 86 -11.80 46.99 -7.93
CA HIS A 86 -13.12 46.83 -8.53
C HIS A 86 -13.01 46.47 -10.02
N LEU A 87 -13.67 45.39 -10.43
CA LEU A 87 -13.62 44.86 -11.79
C LEU A 87 -14.44 45.75 -12.73
N GLN A 88 -13.78 46.47 -13.64
CA GLN A 88 -14.43 47.37 -14.60
C GLN A 88 -14.80 46.70 -15.92
N SER A 89 -14.07 45.65 -16.29
CA SER A 89 -14.28 44.85 -17.49
C SER A 89 -13.89 43.40 -17.21
N SER A 90 -14.24 42.48 -18.10
CA SER A 90 -13.75 41.11 -17.99
C SER A 90 -12.21 41.09 -17.90
N GLN A 91 -11.66 40.31 -16.97
CA GLN A 91 -10.22 40.19 -16.76
C GLN A 91 -9.79 38.72 -16.68
N GLU A 92 -8.60 38.43 -17.20
CA GLU A 92 -7.97 37.12 -17.11
C GLU A 92 -7.52 36.83 -15.66
N LEU A 93 -7.80 35.62 -15.19
CA LEU A 93 -7.44 35.13 -13.87
C LEU A 93 -6.07 34.45 -13.87
N GLN A 94 -5.24 34.82 -12.92
CA GLN A 94 -3.94 34.21 -12.63
C GLN A 94 -4.00 33.36 -11.37
N ASN A 95 -3.19 32.29 -11.32
CA ASN A 95 -3.14 31.42 -10.15
C ASN A 95 -2.74 32.21 -8.88
N GLY A 96 -3.59 32.14 -7.87
CA GLY A 96 -3.46 32.87 -6.60
C GLY A 96 -4.35 34.11 -6.49
N ASP A 97 -5.04 34.51 -7.56
CA ASP A 97 -5.92 35.67 -7.55
C ASP A 97 -7.06 35.54 -6.56
N ARG A 98 -7.39 36.65 -5.89
CA ARG A 98 -8.49 36.76 -4.94
C ARG A 98 -9.69 37.43 -5.58
N ILE A 99 -10.81 36.74 -5.60
CA ILE A 99 -12.09 37.20 -6.17
C ILE A 99 -13.04 37.43 -5.02
N ARG A 100 -13.46 38.68 -4.80
CA ARG A 100 -14.39 39.05 -3.72
C ARG A 100 -15.70 39.59 -4.30
N LEU A 101 -16.83 39.07 -3.82
CA LEU A 101 -18.16 39.38 -4.35
C LEU A 101 -18.87 40.43 -3.48
N GLY A 102 -18.67 41.72 -3.75
CA GLY A 102 -19.04 42.82 -2.87
C GLY A 102 -17.98 43.16 -1.82
N GLU A 103 -18.00 44.37 -1.28
CA GLU A 103 -16.95 44.88 -0.38
C GLU A 103 -16.82 44.06 0.92
N ASP A 104 -17.95 43.66 1.51
CA ASP A 104 -18.03 42.80 2.71
C ASP A 104 -18.45 41.35 2.38
N GLY A 105 -18.31 40.94 1.12
CA GLY A 105 -18.80 39.64 0.65
C GLY A 105 -17.79 38.50 0.75
N PRO A 106 -18.17 37.31 0.26
CA PRO A 106 -17.30 36.13 0.26
C PRO A 106 -16.10 36.34 -0.67
N GLU A 107 -14.95 35.84 -0.25
CA GLU A 107 -13.71 35.87 -1.02
C GLU A 107 -13.30 34.45 -1.46
N PHE A 108 -12.91 34.32 -2.72
CA PHE A 108 -12.42 33.09 -3.32
C PHE A 108 -10.96 33.26 -3.75
N ILE A 109 -10.15 32.21 -3.62
CA ILE A 109 -8.82 32.13 -4.22
C ILE A 109 -8.91 31.22 -5.45
N PHE A 110 -8.49 31.73 -6.60
CA PHE A 110 -8.37 30.96 -7.83
C PHE A 110 -7.06 30.17 -7.84
N GLU A 111 -7.14 28.85 -8.02
CA GLU A 111 -5.97 27.98 -8.11
C GLU A 111 -5.97 27.23 -9.45
N HIS A 112 -4.90 27.41 -10.24
CA HIS A 112 -4.69 26.78 -11.53
C HIS A 112 -3.28 26.20 -11.60
N LYS A 113 -3.16 24.87 -11.68
CA LYS A 113 -1.88 24.18 -11.86
C LYS A 113 -1.56 24.03 -13.34
N VAL A 114 -0.80 24.97 -13.89
CA VAL A 114 -0.19 24.79 -15.20
C VAL A 114 1.01 23.85 -15.07
N LEU A 115 0.90 22.62 -15.57
CA LEU A 115 2.06 21.77 -15.81
C LEU A 115 2.79 22.31 -17.05
N GLN A 116 3.63 23.34 -16.88
CA GLN A 116 4.37 23.91 -18.00
C GLN A 116 5.55 23.01 -18.38
N ALA A 117 5.50 22.48 -19.60
CA ALA A 117 6.69 22.18 -20.36
C ALA A 117 7.41 23.50 -20.70
N THR A 118 8.73 23.50 -20.51
CA THR A 118 9.76 24.55 -20.64
C THR A 118 9.61 25.53 -21.83
N VAL A 119 10.06 26.79 -21.70
CA VAL A 119 11.14 27.45 -22.50
C VAL A 119 11.22 28.98 -22.29
N ALA A 120 12.47 29.45 -22.25
CA ALA A 120 13.04 30.79 -22.43
C ALA A 120 12.17 31.96 -22.96
N ALA A 121 12.25 33.10 -22.26
CA ALA A 121 12.77 34.39 -22.75
C ALA A 121 12.24 35.54 -21.88
N SER A 122 13.07 36.07 -20.98
CA SER A 122 12.96 37.41 -20.41
C SER A 122 14.27 37.74 -19.69
N PHE A 123 15.28 38.14 -20.46
CA PHE A 123 16.41 38.88 -19.93
C PHE A 123 15.95 40.32 -19.65
N SER A 124 15.88 40.70 -18.38
CA SER A 124 16.06 42.08 -17.93
C SER A 124 16.64 42.05 -16.53
N GLY A 125 17.66 42.88 -16.32
CA GLY A 125 18.67 42.74 -15.27
C GLY A 125 18.12 42.68 -13.86
N GLY A 126 18.63 41.72 -13.10
CA GLY A 126 18.44 41.62 -11.67
C GLY A 126 19.44 40.62 -11.11
N ASN A 127 20.51 41.14 -10.50
CA ASN A 127 21.54 40.38 -9.79
C ASN A 127 20.92 39.30 -8.89
N ASN A 128 20.87 38.05 -9.36
CA ASN A 128 20.67 36.91 -8.51
C ASN A 128 21.88 36.01 -8.66
N LYS A 129 22.65 35.92 -7.57
CA LYS A 129 23.60 34.86 -7.33
C LYS A 129 22.92 33.55 -7.72
N THR A 130 23.33 33.00 -8.85
CA THR A 130 22.97 31.66 -9.29
C THR A 130 23.39 30.71 -8.18
N GLU A 131 22.41 30.19 -7.44
CA GLU A 131 22.60 28.95 -6.71
C GLU A 131 22.95 27.88 -7.76
N GLU A 132 24.23 27.51 -7.81
CA GLU A 132 24.80 26.43 -8.62
C GLU A 132 24.23 25.03 -8.30
N SER A 133 23.00 24.92 -7.80
CA SER A 133 22.37 23.64 -7.44
C SER A 133 21.66 22.94 -8.60
N GLY A 134 21.68 23.50 -9.81
CA GLY A 134 20.99 22.92 -10.98
C GLY A 134 21.64 21.68 -11.59
N ILE A 135 22.90 21.40 -11.29
CA ILE A 135 23.64 20.25 -11.84
C ILE A 135 23.43 19.00 -10.96
N PHE A 136 23.19 19.19 -9.65
CA PHE A 136 22.95 18.10 -8.71
C PHE A 136 21.60 18.29 -8.00
N PRO A 137 20.53 17.60 -8.43
CA PRO A 137 19.18 17.79 -7.88
C PRO A 137 19.07 17.46 -6.38
N ILE A 138 20.07 16.77 -5.81
CA ILE A 138 20.11 16.35 -4.40
C ILE A 138 20.60 17.48 -3.47
N GLY A 139 21.18 18.57 -4.01
CA GLY A 139 21.71 19.69 -3.22
C GLY A 139 20.63 20.59 -2.61
N SER A 140 19.42 20.59 -3.18
CA SER A 140 18.29 21.38 -2.69
C SER A 140 17.70 20.78 -1.40
N LYS A 141 17.61 21.60 -0.34
CA LYS A 141 16.94 21.21 0.92
C LYS A 141 15.49 20.77 0.68
N GLU A 142 14.83 21.33 -0.33
CA GLU A 142 13.45 21.01 -0.68
C GLU A 142 13.33 19.64 -1.37
N VAL A 143 14.23 19.32 -2.31
CA VAL A 143 14.29 17.99 -2.92
C VAL A 143 14.65 16.92 -1.88
N ARG A 144 15.58 17.22 -0.97
CA ARG A 144 15.93 16.32 0.14
C ARG A 144 14.72 16.05 1.04
N LYS A 145 13.98 17.09 1.43
CA LYS A 145 12.76 16.98 2.24
C LYS A 145 11.69 16.13 1.52
N GLN A 146 11.53 16.31 0.21
CA GLN A 146 10.59 15.53 -0.59
C GLN A 146 11.01 14.07 -0.81
N LEU A 147 12.32 13.79 -0.97
CA LEU A 147 12.87 12.43 -1.06
C LEU A 147 12.59 11.62 0.20
N PHE A 148 12.76 12.23 1.39
CA PHE A 148 12.41 11.58 2.66
C PHE A 148 10.89 11.51 2.87
N ALA A 149 10.12 12.51 2.43
CA ALA A 149 8.67 12.53 2.59
C ALA A 149 7.92 11.53 1.71
N LYS A 150 8.41 11.22 0.49
CA LYS A 150 7.79 10.25 -0.42
C LYS A 150 8.13 8.79 -0.10
N GLY A 151 8.99 8.51 0.88
CA GLY A 151 9.23 7.15 1.40
C GLY A 151 9.94 6.17 0.47
N PHE A 152 10.35 6.58 -0.75
CA PHE A 152 11.03 5.73 -1.73
C PHE A 152 12.55 5.68 -1.56
N LEU A 153 13.14 6.67 -0.87
CA LEU A 153 14.60 6.75 -0.70
C LEU A 153 15.16 5.56 0.09
N ILE A 154 14.50 5.18 1.18
CA ILE A 154 14.97 4.10 2.07
C ILE A 154 14.96 2.74 1.34
N PRO A 155 13.86 2.31 0.69
CA PRO A 155 13.88 1.10 -0.16
C PRO A 155 14.96 1.15 -1.24
N GLY A 156 15.16 2.30 -1.89
CA GLY A 156 16.19 2.46 -2.92
C GLY A 156 17.61 2.26 -2.38
N ILE A 157 17.95 2.85 -1.23
CA ILE A 157 19.26 2.65 -0.57
C ILE A 157 19.45 1.18 -0.19
N ILE A 158 18.43 0.54 0.37
CA ILE A 158 18.48 -0.89 0.71
C ILE A 158 18.76 -1.72 -0.56
N THR A 159 18.06 -1.46 -1.66
CA THR A 159 18.30 -2.13 -2.94
C THR A 159 19.75 -1.96 -3.40
N VAL A 160 20.30 -0.75 -3.36
CA VAL A 160 21.70 -0.49 -3.74
C VAL A 160 22.67 -1.31 -2.88
N ILE A 161 22.47 -1.34 -1.56
CA ILE A 161 23.31 -2.12 -0.64
C ILE A 161 23.26 -3.61 -1.01
N PHE A 162 22.07 -4.17 -1.23
CA PHE A 162 21.92 -5.58 -1.62
C PHE A 162 22.57 -5.87 -2.98
N VAL A 163 22.39 -5.00 -3.98
CA VAL A 163 23.01 -5.16 -5.31
C VAL A 163 24.54 -5.17 -5.20
N VAL A 164 25.12 -4.22 -4.45
CA VAL A 164 26.57 -4.19 -4.22
C VAL A 164 27.05 -5.47 -3.53
N MET A 165 26.34 -5.94 -2.49
CA MET A 165 26.68 -7.20 -1.83
C MET A 165 26.55 -8.41 -2.76
N LEU A 166 25.56 -8.43 -3.67
CA LEU A 166 25.36 -9.51 -4.62
C LEU A 166 26.49 -9.62 -5.65
N PHE A 167 27.11 -8.50 -6.07
CA PHE A 167 28.30 -8.55 -6.93
C PHE A 167 29.51 -9.21 -6.26
N LEU A 168 29.58 -9.15 -4.93
CA LEU A 168 30.68 -9.72 -4.14
C LEU A 168 30.41 -11.16 -3.70
N ALA A 169 29.14 -11.54 -3.56
CA ALA A 169 28.74 -12.82 -3.05
C ALA A 169 28.85 -13.96 -4.08
N ARG A 170 29.11 -15.18 -3.60
CA ARG A 170 29.21 -16.40 -4.40
C ARG A 170 28.48 -17.55 -3.73
N GLY A 171 28.02 -18.54 -4.52
CA GLY A 171 27.43 -19.77 -4.00
C GLY A 171 26.24 -19.52 -3.06
N GLN A 172 26.27 -20.18 -1.91
CA GLN A 172 25.20 -20.10 -0.91
C GLN A 172 24.98 -18.68 -0.37
N TYR A 173 26.04 -17.86 -0.23
CA TYR A 173 25.90 -16.48 0.25
C TYR A 173 25.13 -15.62 -0.75
N TYR A 174 25.35 -15.83 -2.05
CA TYR A 174 24.58 -15.16 -3.11
C TYR A 174 23.09 -15.54 -3.02
N GLN A 175 22.79 -16.83 -2.84
CA GLN A 175 21.42 -17.32 -2.69
C GLN A 175 20.73 -16.73 -1.46
N ILE A 176 21.42 -16.66 -0.32
CA ILE A 176 20.89 -16.08 0.92
C ILE A 176 20.60 -14.58 0.74
N LEU A 177 21.53 -13.83 0.16
CA LEU A 177 21.36 -12.39 -0.09
C LEU A 177 20.20 -12.13 -1.05
N LEU A 178 20.15 -12.86 -2.17
CA LEU A 178 19.09 -12.73 -3.18
C LEU A 178 17.73 -13.10 -2.58
N GLY A 179 17.64 -14.22 -1.89
CA GLY A 179 16.40 -14.66 -1.25
C GLY A 179 15.90 -13.69 -0.19
N THR A 180 16.81 -13.14 0.62
CA THR A 180 16.48 -12.13 1.63
C THR A 180 15.98 -10.84 0.99
N TYR A 181 16.64 -10.37 -0.06
CA TYR A 181 16.21 -9.19 -0.81
C TYR A 181 14.82 -9.36 -1.43
N LEU A 182 14.60 -10.47 -2.14
CA LEU A 182 13.32 -10.75 -2.78
C LEU A 182 12.19 -10.90 -1.74
N ALA A 183 12.48 -11.51 -0.59
CA ALA A 183 11.50 -11.64 0.49
C ALA A 183 11.18 -10.28 1.14
N PHE A 184 12.17 -9.42 1.31
CA PHE A 184 11.97 -8.04 1.75
C PHE A 184 11.12 -7.25 0.74
N ALA A 185 11.42 -7.36 -0.56
CA ALA A 185 10.65 -6.69 -1.61
C ALA A 185 9.18 -7.15 -1.64
N ALA A 186 8.94 -8.45 -1.47
CA ALA A 186 7.60 -9.02 -1.35
C ALA A 186 6.85 -8.50 -0.10
N LEU A 187 7.52 -8.43 1.06
CA LEU A 187 6.94 -7.86 2.27
C LEU A 187 6.66 -6.36 2.11
N PHE A 188 7.55 -5.63 1.46
CA PHE A 188 7.38 -4.22 1.13
C PHE A 188 6.18 -3.99 0.20
N PHE A 189 5.98 -4.86 -0.79
CA PHE A 189 4.79 -4.81 -1.63
C PHE A 189 3.50 -4.95 -0.81
N VAL A 190 3.43 -5.95 0.09
CA VAL A 190 2.27 -6.10 1.00
C VAL A 190 2.12 -4.89 1.92
N TYR A 191 3.22 -4.33 2.42
CA TYR A 191 3.21 -3.13 3.26
C TYR A 191 2.58 -1.92 2.54
N GLN A 192 2.96 -1.68 1.29
CA GLN A 192 2.39 -0.63 0.46
C GLN A 192 0.91 -0.87 0.18
N LEU A 193 0.52 -2.11 -0.11
CA LEU A 193 -0.87 -2.51 -0.29
C LEU A 193 -1.70 -2.34 0.99
N CYS A 194 -1.15 -2.55 2.19
CA CYS A 194 -1.87 -2.29 3.43
C CYS A 194 -2.10 -0.80 3.64
N GLY A 195 -1.09 0.04 3.37
CA GLY A 195 -1.26 1.50 3.47
C GLY A 195 -1.28 2.06 4.89
N LYS A 196 -0.89 1.25 5.88
CA LYS A 196 -0.83 1.61 7.29
C LYS A 196 0.63 1.78 7.72
N LEU A 197 0.91 2.80 8.52
CA LEU A 197 2.23 3.00 9.12
C LEU A 197 2.42 2.01 10.27
N LYS A 198 3.17 0.94 10.01
CA LYS A 198 3.69 0.04 11.05
C LYS A 198 5.21 0.14 11.08
N PRO A 199 5.85 0.34 12.25
CA PRO A 199 7.29 0.47 12.28
C PRO A 199 7.99 -0.79 11.76
N TRP A 200 8.97 -0.62 10.87
CA TRP A 200 9.68 -1.72 10.22
C TRP A 200 10.39 -2.65 11.20
N TRP A 201 10.86 -2.13 12.33
CA TRP A 201 11.48 -2.95 13.37
C TRP A 201 10.48 -3.89 14.07
N VAL A 202 9.19 -3.55 14.12
CA VAL A 202 8.14 -4.46 14.64
C VAL A 202 7.93 -5.61 13.67
N MET A 203 7.89 -5.32 12.36
CA MET A 203 7.80 -6.35 11.32
C MET A 203 9.04 -7.25 11.33
N ALA A 204 10.25 -6.66 11.41
CA ALA A 204 11.48 -7.42 11.56
C ALA A 204 11.46 -8.29 12.83
N GLY A 205 10.92 -7.78 13.94
CA GLY A 205 10.70 -8.55 15.15
C GLY A 205 9.77 -9.75 14.93
N SER A 206 8.69 -9.60 14.17
CA SER A 206 7.80 -10.72 13.81
C SER A 206 8.52 -11.79 12.98
N THR A 207 9.30 -11.37 11.99
CA THR A 207 10.17 -12.25 11.19
C THR A 207 11.14 -13.04 12.08
N VAL A 208 11.84 -12.36 12.99
CA VAL A 208 12.83 -12.98 13.89
C VAL A 208 12.16 -13.91 14.89
N PHE A 209 11.04 -13.52 15.51
CA PHE A 209 10.31 -14.40 16.42
C PHE A 209 9.84 -15.67 15.72
N CYS A 210 9.34 -15.57 14.48
CA CYS A 210 8.97 -16.75 13.70
C CYS A 210 10.16 -17.70 13.51
N ILE A 211 11.33 -17.19 13.12
CA ILE A 211 12.56 -17.97 12.95
C ILE A 211 12.97 -18.65 14.28
N ILE A 212 12.93 -17.92 15.40
CA ILE A 212 13.26 -18.46 16.72
C ILE A 212 12.30 -19.59 17.10
N ILE A 213 10.99 -19.39 16.93
CA ILE A 213 9.97 -20.39 17.24
C ILE A 213 10.18 -21.64 16.38
N LEU A 214 10.44 -21.47 15.08
CA LEU A 214 10.72 -22.58 14.18
C LEU A 214 11.96 -23.38 14.58
N ARG A 215 13.01 -22.72 15.06
CA ARG A 215 14.25 -23.38 15.53
C ARG A 215 14.14 -24.01 16.92
N THR A 216 13.14 -23.64 17.71
CA THR A 216 13.02 -24.06 19.11
C THR A 216 11.70 -24.81 19.33
N VAL A 217 10.63 -24.08 19.68
CA VAL A 217 9.32 -24.60 20.08
C VAL A 217 8.70 -25.51 19.03
N TYR A 218 8.85 -25.18 17.74
CA TYR A 218 8.16 -25.90 16.68
C TYR A 218 8.55 -27.38 16.61
N PHE A 219 9.85 -27.70 16.52
CA PHE A 219 10.31 -29.08 16.34
C PHE A 219 10.01 -29.97 17.55
N PHE A 220 10.06 -29.41 18.76
CA PHE A 220 9.91 -30.20 19.99
C PHE A 220 8.46 -30.30 20.49
N LEU A 221 7.62 -29.30 20.22
CA LEU A 221 6.27 -29.22 20.81
C LEU A 221 5.16 -29.23 19.74
N ILE A 222 5.28 -28.41 18.70
CA ILE A 222 4.19 -28.24 17.73
C ILE A 222 4.20 -29.37 16.70
N ALA A 223 5.30 -29.58 15.99
CA ALA A 223 5.40 -30.56 14.91
C ALA A 223 5.03 -31.99 15.36
N PRO A 224 5.46 -32.53 16.51
CA PRO A 224 5.08 -33.88 16.91
C PRO A 224 3.56 -34.08 17.03
N VAL A 225 2.83 -33.08 17.51
CA VAL A 225 1.37 -33.15 17.62
C VAL A 225 0.72 -33.25 16.25
N PHE A 226 1.13 -32.40 15.30
CA PHE A 226 0.52 -32.32 13.98
C PHE A 226 1.00 -33.35 12.96
N TYR A 227 2.19 -33.94 13.15
CA TYR A 227 2.74 -34.92 12.22
C TYR A 227 2.66 -36.36 12.74
N LYS A 228 2.61 -36.58 14.07
CA LYS A 228 2.57 -37.94 14.64
C LYS A 228 1.25 -38.29 15.31
N VAL A 229 0.60 -37.33 15.96
CA VAL A 229 -0.62 -37.60 16.75
C VAL A 229 -1.88 -37.40 15.90
N LEU A 230 -2.06 -36.21 15.34
CA LEU A 230 -3.29 -35.82 14.63
C LEU A 230 -3.53 -36.56 13.29
N PRO A 231 -2.53 -36.82 12.44
CA PRO A 231 -2.76 -37.50 11.16
C PRO A 231 -3.03 -38.99 11.32
N GLY A 232 -2.66 -39.61 12.44
CA GLY A 232 -2.67 -41.07 12.57
C GLY A 232 -1.78 -41.78 11.55
N ASN A 233 -2.10 -43.04 11.23
CA ASN A 233 -1.37 -43.88 10.25
C ASN A 233 -1.69 -43.54 8.78
N LEU A 234 -1.75 -42.26 8.42
CA LEU A 234 -1.87 -41.84 7.00
C LEU A 234 -0.55 -41.99 6.23
N SER A 235 0.38 -42.79 6.73
CA SER A 235 1.70 -43.02 6.19
C SER A 235 1.61 -43.49 4.73
N SER A 236 2.22 -42.71 3.83
CA SER A 236 2.65 -43.17 2.50
C SER A 236 1.56 -43.68 1.54
N SER A 237 0.35 -43.12 1.56
CA SER A 237 -0.59 -43.36 0.46
C SER A 237 -0.23 -42.50 -0.75
N GLN A 238 -0.13 -43.08 -1.95
CA GLN A 238 -0.01 -42.34 -3.22
C GLN A 238 -1.33 -41.67 -3.66
N SER A 239 -2.41 -41.93 -2.93
CA SER A 239 -3.75 -41.41 -3.25
C SER A 239 -3.89 -39.92 -2.87
N LEU A 240 -4.68 -39.20 -3.67
CA LEU A 240 -4.87 -37.75 -3.51
C LEU A 240 -5.53 -37.36 -2.18
N ILE A 241 -6.54 -38.11 -1.74
CA ILE A 241 -7.33 -37.74 -0.55
C ILE A 241 -6.51 -37.84 0.75
N PRO A 242 -5.80 -38.95 1.04
CA PRO A 242 -4.96 -39.00 2.24
C PRO A 242 -3.78 -38.02 2.16
N ALA A 243 -3.24 -37.76 0.96
CA ALA A 243 -2.24 -36.71 0.77
C ALA A 243 -2.79 -35.33 1.14
N LEU A 244 -4.04 -35.01 0.76
CA LEU A 244 -4.69 -33.77 1.13
C LEU A 244 -4.92 -33.65 2.63
N ILE A 245 -5.42 -34.70 3.27
CA ILE A 245 -5.63 -34.70 4.73
C ILE A 245 -4.29 -34.54 5.45
N GLY A 246 -3.27 -35.28 5.03
CA GLY A 246 -1.91 -35.18 5.60
C GLY A 246 -1.30 -33.80 5.42
N ASN A 247 -1.44 -33.19 4.24
CA ASN A 247 -0.94 -31.84 3.97
C ASN A 247 -1.76 -30.75 4.68
N PHE A 248 -3.05 -30.96 4.87
CA PHE A 248 -3.90 -30.05 5.63
C PHE A 248 -3.52 -30.06 7.11
N VAL A 249 -3.41 -31.23 7.73
CA VAL A 249 -3.14 -31.37 9.17
C VAL A 249 -1.67 -31.13 9.51
N GLY A 250 -0.75 -31.72 8.73
CA GLY A 250 0.69 -31.61 8.97
C GLY A 250 1.18 -30.19 8.71
N PRO A 251 1.59 -29.84 7.48
CA PRO A 251 2.09 -28.50 7.20
C PRO A 251 1.01 -27.42 7.34
N GLY A 252 -0.20 -27.61 6.78
CA GLY A 252 -1.23 -26.56 6.76
C GLY A 252 -1.61 -26.04 8.15
N MET A 253 -2.08 -26.92 9.04
CA MET A 253 -2.48 -26.53 10.38
C MET A 253 -1.28 -26.19 11.28
N SER A 254 -0.18 -26.95 11.21
CA SER A 254 0.96 -26.71 12.12
C SER A 254 1.71 -25.42 11.79
N GLU A 255 1.96 -25.13 10.52
CA GLU A 255 2.78 -24.02 10.09
C GLU A 255 2.01 -22.70 10.18
N GLU A 256 0.72 -22.68 9.81
CA GLU A 256 -0.13 -21.49 9.99
C GLU A 256 -0.33 -21.15 11.47
N LEU A 257 -0.45 -22.15 12.35
CA LEU A 257 -0.50 -21.92 13.79
C LEU A 257 0.81 -21.29 14.27
N THR A 258 1.94 -21.84 13.86
CA THR A 258 3.27 -21.37 14.25
C THR A 258 3.52 -19.93 13.80
N LYS A 259 3.16 -19.60 12.55
CA LYS A 259 3.27 -18.25 12.00
C LYS A 259 2.31 -17.24 12.63
N ALA A 260 1.24 -17.70 13.29
CA ALA A 260 0.34 -16.81 14.02
C ALA A 260 0.86 -16.42 15.42
N ILE A 261 1.77 -17.19 16.01
CA ILE A 261 2.27 -16.94 17.37
C ILE A 261 2.89 -15.54 17.53
N PRO A 262 3.77 -15.04 16.61
CA PRO A 262 4.27 -13.67 16.72
C PRO A 262 3.18 -12.61 16.77
N ILE A 263 2.09 -12.79 16.01
CA ILE A 263 0.95 -11.86 15.99
C ILE A 263 0.29 -11.79 17.37
N PHE A 264 0.08 -12.94 18.02
CA PHE A 264 -0.46 -12.98 19.38
C PHE A 264 0.49 -12.40 20.41
N ILE A 265 1.81 -12.65 20.29
CA ILE A 265 2.82 -12.05 21.16
C ILE A 265 2.76 -10.52 21.08
N PHE A 266 2.76 -9.95 19.88
CA PHE A 266 2.67 -8.50 19.69
C PHE A 266 1.33 -7.93 20.18
N HIS A 267 0.22 -8.66 20.00
CA HIS A 267 -1.06 -8.28 20.58
C HIS A 267 -1.00 -8.19 22.11
N LEU A 268 -0.50 -9.24 22.77
CA LEU A 268 -0.39 -9.31 24.24
C LEU A 268 0.58 -8.27 24.79
N LEU A 269 1.71 -8.05 24.11
CA LEU A 269 2.67 -7.00 24.45
C LEU A 269 2.04 -5.61 24.33
N GLY A 270 1.35 -5.33 23.22
CA GLY A 270 0.67 -4.06 23.00
C GLY A 270 -0.35 -3.72 24.09
N ARG A 271 -1.08 -4.72 24.61
CA ARG A 271 -2.05 -4.53 25.71
C ARG A 271 -1.41 -4.05 27.03
N ARG A 272 -0.10 -4.23 27.21
CA ARG A 272 0.63 -3.77 28.40
C ARG A 272 1.25 -2.39 28.24
N LEU A 273 1.09 -1.76 27.08
CA LEU A 273 1.71 -0.47 26.74
C LEU A 273 0.65 0.65 26.72
N ALA A 274 1.10 1.87 26.99
CA ALA A 274 0.29 3.08 26.83
C ALA A 274 0.35 3.62 25.39
N GLU A 275 -0.62 4.44 25.00
CA GLU A 275 -0.53 5.22 23.76
C GLU A 275 0.60 6.25 23.84
N PRO A 276 1.33 6.54 22.73
CA PRO A 276 1.15 6.03 21.36
C PRO A 276 1.91 4.73 21.05
N THR A 277 2.63 4.16 22.02
CA THR A 277 3.48 2.98 21.81
C THR A 277 2.65 1.73 21.54
N ARG A 278 1.50 1.62 22.20
CA ARG A 278 0.53 0.54 22.01
C ARG A 278 0.08 0.41 20.55
N SER A 279 -0.42 1.47 19.92
CA SER A 279 -0.83 1.44 18.50
C SER A 279 0.33 1.16 17.54
N ARG A 280 1.56 1.61 17.87
CA ARG A 280 2.77 1.35 17.06
C ARG A 280 3.20 -0.11 17.10
N ILE A 281 3.17 -0.76 18.26
CA ILE A 281 3.69 -2.13 18.46
C ILE A 281 2.59 -3.19 18.35
N GLY A 282 1.47 -2.95 19.00
CA GLY A 282 0.41 -3.93 19.22
C GLY A 282 -0.41 -4.27 17.97
N VAL A 283 -1.19 -5.33 18.07
CA VAL A 283 -2.20 -5.67 17.05
C VAL A 283 -3.54 -5.18 17.56
N GLU A 284 -4.15 -4.22 16.87
CA GLU A 284 -5.42 -3.62 17.28
C GLU A 284 -6.50 -3.75 16.20
N GLU A 285 -6.09 -3.97 14.96
CA GLU A 285 -6.99 -4.08 13.83
C GLU A 285 -6.47 -5.05 12.74
N PRO A 286 -7.29 -5.40 11.74
CA PRO A 286 -6.90 -6.35 10.70
C PRO A 286 -5.67 -5.96 9.89
N LEU A 287 -5.41 -4.66 9.67
CA LEU A 287 -4.20 -4.22 8.95
C LEU A 287 -2.92 -4.57 9.73
N ASP A 288 -2.92 -4.44 11.06
CA ASP A 288 -1.77 -4.85 11.88
C ASP A 288 -1.54 -6.36 11.79
N GLY A 289 -2.64 -7.12 11.84
CA GLY A 289 -2.62 -8.57 11.74
C GLY A 289 -2.08 -9.05 10.39
N ILE A 290 -2.51 -8.45 9.27
CA ILE A 290 -1.99 -8.76 7.94
C ILE A 290 -0.49 -8.47 7.86
N LEU A 291 -0.04 -7.29 8.31
CA LEU A 291 1.36 -6.90 8.24
C LEU A 291 2.27 -7.82 9.06
N LEU A 292 1.88 -8.14 10.29
CA LEU A 292 2.68 -9.02 11.15
C LEU A 292 2.60 -10.48 10.73
N GLY A 293 1.47 -10.93 10.17
CA GLY A 293 1.32 -12.25 9.58
C GLY A 293 2.17 -12.43 8.32
N ALA A 294 2.20 -11.45 7.42
CA ALA A 294 3.08 -11.44 6.26
C ALA A 294 4.56 -11.38 6.65
N ALA A 295 4.91 -10.59 7.68
CA ALA A 295 6.27 -10.55 8.21
C ALA A 295 6.69 -11.89 8.86
N SER A 296 5.81 -12.51 9.65
CA SER A 296 6.07 -13.85 10.19
C SER A 296 6.23 -14.88 9.08
N ALA A 297 5.39 -14.85 8.05
CA ALA A 297 5.52 -15.70 6.87
C ALA A 297 6.85 -15.46 6.12
N THR A 298 7.36 -14.23 6.09
CA THR A 298 8.68 -13.92 5.53
C THR A 298 9.77 -14.68 6.30
N GLY A 299 9.71 -14.69 7.63
CA GLY A 299 10.65 -15.43 8.48
C GLY A 299 10.59 -16.93 8.23
N PHE A 300 9.38 -17.47 8.12
CA PHE A 300 9.16 -18.86 7.75
C PHE A 300 9.77 -19.19 6.38
N THR A 301 9.41 -18.43 5.33
CA THR A 301 9.89 -18.64 3.97
C THR A 301 11.42 -18.58 3.89
N LEU A 302 12.07 -17.64 4.59
CA LEU A 302 13.52 -17.53 4.60
C LEU A 302 14.15 -18.77 5.22
N LEU A 303 13.65 -19.22 6.36
CA LEU A 303 14.20 -20.40 7.05
C LEU A 303 13.98 -21.69 6.24
N GLU A 304 12.76 -21.87 5.74
CA GLU A 304 12.34 -23.05 5.00
C GLU A 304 13.04 -23.11 3.63
N THR A 305 12.93 -22.04 2.84
CA THR A 305 13.42 -22.02 1.46
C THR A 305 14.94 -22.03 1.41
N LEU A 306 15.59 -21.12 2.15
CA LEU A 306 17.05 -21.00 2.12
C LEU A 306 17.75 -22.05 2.97
N GLY A 307 17.10 -22.52 4.04
CA GLY A 307 17.70 -23.49 4.95
C GLY A 307 17.50 -24.94 4.53
N ILE A 308 16.43 -25.26 3.79
CA ILE A 308 16.06 -26.65 3.50
C ILE A 308 15.87 -26.88 2.01
N TYR A 309 14.92 -26.19 1.36
CA TYR A 309 14.51 -26.54 -0.01
C TYR A 309 15.60 -26.28 -1.05
N VAL A 310 16.16 -25.08 -1.08
CA VAL A 310 17.17 -24.69 -2.07
C VAL A 310 18.45 -25.52 -1.91
N PRO A 311 19.04 -25.67 -0.70
CA PRO A 311 20.21 -26.52 -0.52
C PRO A 311 19.97 -27.98 -0.87
N ARG A 312 18.80 -28.54 -0.51
CA ARG A 312 18.47 -29.95 -0.81
C ARG A 312 18.38 -30.19 -2.31
N GLN A 313 17.67 -29.33 -3.05
CA GLN A 313 17.55 -29.46 -4.50
C GLN A 313 18.91 -29.28 -5.19
N ALA A 314 19.67 -28.27 -4.77
CA ALA A 314 21.00 -28.01 -5.30
C ALA A 314 21.94 -29.21 -5.09
N MET A 315 21.93 -29.82 -3.90
CA MET A 315 22.74 -31.00 -3.57
C MET A 315 22.34 -32.22 -4.41
N GLN A 316 21.04 -32.47 -4.58
CA GLN A 316 20.56 -33.60 -5.39
C GLN A 316 21.02 -33.49 -6.85
N ILE A 317 20.89 -32.31 -7.46
CA ILE A 317 21.33 -32.08 -8.84
C ILE A 317 22.86 -32.07 -8.94
N ALA A 318 23.56 -31.51 -7.94
CA ALA A 318 25.02 -31.53 -7.90
C ALA A 318 25.60 -32.95 -7.90
N GLN A 319 24.95 -33.88 -7.19
CA GLN A 319 25.36 -35.29 -7.15
C GLN A 319 25.16 -36.00 -8.49
N GLN A 320 24.18 -35.59 -9.29
CA GLN A 320 23.85 -36.25 -10.56
C GLN A 320 24.57 -35.62 -11.76
N LEU A 321 24.66 -34.29 -11.80
CA LEU A 321 25.10 -33.52 -12.96
C LEU A 321 26.31 -32.63 -12.67
N GLY A 322 26.88 -32.68 -11.46
CA GLY A 322 28.03 -31.89 -11.05
C GLY A 322 27.68 -30.55 -10.38
N GLY A 323 28.64 -29.99 -9.63
CA GLY A 323 28.42 -28.86 -8.73
C GLY A 323 27.81 -27.60 -9.38
N ALA A 324 28.26 -27.24 -10.59
CA ALA A 324 27.75 -26.07 -11.31
C ALA A 324 26.26 -26.18 -11.65
N ASN A 325 25.80 -27.37 -12.03
CA ASN A 325 24.39 -27.64 -12.31
C ASN A 325 23.55 -27.60 -11.03
N GLY A 326 24.11 -28.02 -9.90
CA GLY A 326 23.46 -27.87 -8.59
C GLY A 326 23.24 -26.41 -8.18
N GLU A 327 24.25 -25.56 -8.36
CA GLU A 327 24.12 -24.12 -8.05
C GLU A 327 23.05 -23.44 -8.91
N LEU A 328 23.03 -23.72 -10.21
CA LEU A 328 22.02 -23.22 -11.14
C LEU A 328 20.61 -23.68 -10.76
N ALA A 329 20.43 -24.97 -10.44
CA ALA A 329 19.15 -25.52 -10.01
C ALA A 329 18.66 -24.86 -8.72
N GLY A 330 19.56 -24.62 -7.76
CA GLY A 330 19.25 -23.88 -6.55
C GLY A 330 18.72 -22.47 -6.82
N LEU A 331 19.35 -21.74 -7.75
CA LEU A 331 18.91 -20.40 -8.16
C LEU A 331 17.57 -20.41 -8.89
N GLN A 332 17.38 -21.36 -9.82
CA GLN A 332 16.13 -21.53 -10.57
C GLN A 332 14.95 -21.87 -9.66
N LEU A 333 15.17 -22.57 -8.54
CA LEU A 333 14.15 -22.84 -7.54
C LEU A 333 13.91 -21.64 -6.60
N LEU A 334 14.99 -20.95 -6.21
CA LEU A 334 14.95 -19.85 -5.24
C LEU A 334 14.01 -18.73 -5.71
N VAL A 335 14.24 -18.20 -6.91
CA VAL A 335 13.52 -17.02 -7.43
C VAL A 335 11.99 -17.23 -7.44
N PRO A 336 11.43 -18.29 -8.06
CA PRO A 336 9.99 -18.50 -8.08
C PRO A 336 9.40 -18.83 -6.70
N ARG A 337 10.12 -19.56 -5.82
CA ARG A 337 9.62 -19.81 -4.45
C ARG A 337 9.48 -18.53 -3.64
N ILE A 338 10.48 -17.66 -3.69
CA ILE A 338 10.46 -16.42 -2.91
C ILE A 338 9.48 -15.40 -3.51
N LEU A 339 9.41 -15.25 -4.83
CA LEU A 339 8.44 -14.36 -5.46
C LEU A 339 7.00 -14.86 -5.28
N GLY A 340 6.79 -16.17 -5.43
CA GLY A 340 5.48 -16.82 -5.28
C GLY A 340 4.92 -16.76 -3.86
N GLN A 341 5.73 -16.47 -2.84
CA GLN A 341 5.27 -16.43 -1.45
C GLN A 341 4.15 -15.41 -1.20
N VAL A 342 4.06 -14.34 -2.01
CA VAL A 342 2.97 -13.34 -1.93
C VAL A 342 1.60 -13.98 -2.19
N ALA A 343 1.56 -15.01 -3.05
CA ALA A 343 0.39 -15.83 -3.34
C ALA A 343 0.34 -17.14 -2.53
N GLY A 344 1.31 -17.37 -1.65
CA GLY A 344 1.43 -18.55 -0.79
C GLY A 344 1.48 -18.17 0.69
N HIS A 345 2.63 -18.40 1.35
CA HIS A 345 2.80 -18.17 2.79
C HIS A 345 2.34 -16.78 3.27
N MET A 346 2.64 -15.69 2.55
CA MET A 346 2.19 -14.35 2.94
C MET A 346 0.68 -14.18 2.75
N ALA A 347 0.08 -14.83 1.75
CA ALA A 347 -1.37 -14.79 1.54
C ALA A 347 -2.11 -15.54 2.65
N TRP A 348 -1.71 -16.76 2.98
CA TRP A 348 -2.38 -17.56 4.01
C TRP A 348 -2.20 -16.96 5.40
N SER A 349 -0.98 -16.59 5.77
CA SER A 349 -0.70 -15.99 7.07
C SER A 349 -1.19 -14.54 7.15
N GLY A 350 -1.23 -13.80 6.03
CA GLY A 350 -1.86 -12.49 5.94
C GLY A 350 -3.38 -12.57 6.11
N TRP A 351 -4.04 -13.55 5.50
CA TRP A 351 -5.46 -13.84 5.69
C TRP A 351 -5.76 -14.25 7.14
N PHE A 352 -4.97 -15.15 7.72
CA PHE A 352 -5.18 -15.52 9.13
C PHE A 352 -4.90 -14.32 10.06
N GLY A 353 -3.88 -13.52 9.75
CA GLY A 353 -3.60 -12.25 10.41
C GLY A 353 -4.77 -11.26 10.35
N TYR A 354 -5.42 -11.14 9.18
CA TYR A 354 -6.67 -10.37 9.03
C TYR A 354 -7.74 -10.86 10.00
N CYS A 355 -7.98 -12.17 10.07
CA CYS A 355 -8.95 -12.76 10.99
C CYS A 355 -8.58 -12.52 12.46
N ILE A 356 -7.30 -12.61 12.83
CA ILE A 356 -6.83 -12.29 14.18
C ILE A 356 -7.13 -10.83 14.52
N GLY A 357 -6.75 -9.88 13.67
CA GLY A 357 -7.06 -8.46 13.88
C GLY A 357 -8.56 -8.16 13.87
N LEU A 358 -9.35 -8.86 13.05
CA LEU A 358 -10.81 -8.72 13.03
C LEU A 358 -11.47 -9.27 14.30
N SER A 359 -10.91 -10.33 14.88
CA SER A 359 -11.39 -10.90 16.14
C SER A 359 -11.24 -9.93 17.32
N ILE A 360 -10.24 -9.04 17.25
CA ILE A 360 -10.01 -7.97 18.21
C ILE A 360 -11.06 -6.87 18.06
N LEU A 361 -11.36 -6.44 16.82
CA LEU A 361 -12.42 -5.46 16.54
C LEU A 361 -13.83 -6.00 16.81
N ARG A 362 -14.03 -7.32 16.75
CA ARG A 362 -15.36 -7.96 16.89
C ARG A 362 -15.34 -9.03 17.98
N PRO A 363 -15.24 -8.66 19.28
CA PRO A 363 -15.07 -9.59 20.38
C PRO A 363 -16.20 -10.61 20.52
N ASN A 364 -17.44 -10.25 20.12
CA ASN A 364 -18.60 -11.15 20.16
C ASN A 364 -18.54 -12.28 19.14
N LYS A 365 -17.73 -12.14 18.07
CA LYS A 365 -17.56 -13.15 17.02
C LYS A 365 -16.14 -13.74 17.00
N ARG A 366 -15.32 -13.46 18.03
CA ARG A 366 -13.88 -13.74 18.03
C ARG A 366 -13.54 -15.18 17.66
N TRP A 367 -14.20 -16.14 18.30
CA TRP A 367 -13.90 -17.56 18.12
C TRP A 367 -14.30 -18.03 16.73
N ARG A 368 -15.47 -17.61 16.25
CA ARG A 368 -15.92 -17.92 14.88
C ARG A 368 -14.93 -17.37 13.84
N VAL A 369 -14.46 -16.14 14.00
CA VAL A 369 -13.52 -15.52 13.06
C VAL A 369 -12.15 -16.21 13.10
N LEU A 370 -11.63 -16.51 14.29
CA LEU A 370 -10.35 -17.20 14.45
C LEU A 370 -10.39 -18.62 13.87
N THR A 371 -11.44 -19.39 14.16
CA THR A 371 -11.63 -20.74 13.63
C THR A 371 -11.72 -20.72 12.11
N VAL A 372 -12.55 -19.84 11.53
CA VAL A 372 -12.66 -19.71 10.07
C VAL A 372 -11.32 -19.32 9.45
N GLY A 373 -10.64 -18.32 10.00
CA GLY A 373 -9.35 -17.86 9.49
C GLY A 373 -8.29 -18.95 9.52
N TYR A 374 -8.16 -19.66 10.65
CA TYR A 374 -7.17 -20.71 10.84
C TYR A 374 -7.39 -21.89 9.88
N PHE A 375 -8.60 -22.46 9.86
CA PHE A 375 -8.88 -23.64 9.04
C PHE A 375 -8.89 -23.33 7.55
N SER A 376 -9.34 -22.14 7.12
CA SER A 376 -9.26 -21.77 5.71
C SER A 376 -7.84 -21.49 5.25
N ALA A 377 -6.98 -20.86 6.08
CA ALA A 377 -5.56 -20.70 5.77
C ALA A 377 -4.85 -22.06 5.66
N ALA A 378 -5.08 -22.95 6.64
CA ALA A 378 -4.54 -24.31 6.63
C ALA A 378 -5.02 -25.13 5.42
N LEU A 379 -6.28 -24.96 5.01
CA LEU A 379 -6.84 -25.63 3.83
C LEU A 379 -6.15 -25.17 2.54
N LEU A 380 -5.99 -23.86 2.34
CA LEU A 380 -5.30 -23.35 1.15
C LEU A 380 -3.85 -23.83 1.07
N HIS A 381 -3.16 -23.85 2.20
CA HIS A 381 -1.82 -24.40 2.29
C HIS A 381 -1.80 -25.90 1.98
N GLY A 382 -2.69 -26.69 2.59
CA GLY A 382 -2.82 -28.12 2.31
C GLY A 382 -3.12 -28.42 0.84
N LEU A 383 -4.01 -27.65 0.21
CA LEU A 383 -4.33 -27.75 -1.22
C LEU A 383 -3.12 -27.43 -2.10
N TRP A 384 -2.31 -26.43 -1.73
CA TRP A 384 -1.06 -26.11 -2.43
C TRP A 384 -0.05 -27.25 -2.37
N ASN A 385 0.19 -27.82 -1.18
CA ASN A 385 1.15 -28.91 -0.99
C ASN A 385 0.69 -30.22 -1.65
N SER A 386 -0.62 -30.43 -1.75
CA SER A 386 -1.20 -31.62 -2.38
C SER A 386 -1.07 -31.62 -3.91
N ALA A 387 -0.70 -30.50 -4.50
CA ALA A 387 -0.41 -30.40 -5.93
C ALA A 387 0.70 -31.38 -6.37
N ALA A 388 1.67 -31.69 -5.49
CA ALA A 388 2.71 -32.66 -5.79
C ALA A 388 2.15 -34.08 -5.96
N ALA A 389 1.19 -34.49 -5.12
CA ALA A 389 0.48 -35.76 -5.27
C ALA A 389 -0.39 -35.77 -6.53
N LEU A 390 -1.07 -34.64 -6.81
CA LEU A 390 -1.86 -34.49 -8.03
C LEU A 390 -1.00 -34.58 -9.30
N ALA A 391 0.21 -34.02 -9.29
CA ALA A 391 1.16 -34.09 -10.40
C ALA A 391 1.58 -35.52 -10.75
N GLN A 392 1.58 -36.45 -9.77
CA GLN A 392 1.82 -37.87 -10.05
C GLN A 392 0.67 -38.53 -10.83
N ILE A 393 -0.54 -37.96 -10.77
CA ILE A 393 -1.74 -38.50 -11.42
C ILE A 393 -1.95 -37.88 -12.80
N ILE A 394 -1.83 -36.55 -12.91
CA ILE A 394 -2.18 -35.80 -14.14
C ILE A 394 -0.97 -35.11 -14.81
N GLY A 395 0.25 -35.36 -14.32
CA GLY A 395 1.48 -34.81 -14.88
C GLY A 395 1.50 -33.28 -14.88
N ILE A 396 1.94 -32.70 -16.00
CA ILE A 396 2.13 -31.26 -16.17
C ILE A 396 0.83 -30.45 -15.98
N LEU A 397 -0.35 -31.06 -16.16
CA LEU A 397 -1.63 -30.39 -15.96
C LEU A 397 -1.86 -29.93 -14.50
N ALA A 398 -1.12 -30.50 -13.54
CA ALA A 398 -1.15 -30.03 -12.15
C ALA A 398 -0.66 -28.58 -11.97
N VAL A 399 0.03 -28.00 -12.97
CA VAL A 399 0.39 -26.57 -12.96
C VAL A 399 -0.85 -25.68 -12.89
N VAL A 400 -1.96 -26.08 -13.53
CA VAL A 400 -3.24 -25.36 -13.45
C VAL A 400 -3.72 -25.28 -12.01
N TRP A 401 -3.51 -26.33 -11.21
CA TRP A 401 -3.88 -26.34 -9.80
C TRP A 401 -3.10 -25.33 -8.98
N TRP A 402 -1.77 -25.25 -9.14
CA TRP A 402 -0.96 -24.21 -8.48
C TRP A 402 -1.41 -22.80 -8.87
N VAL A 403 -1.72 -22.57 -10.14
CA VAL A 403 -2.21 -21.28 -10.63
C VAL A 403 -3.55 -20.91 -9.98
N LEU A 404 -4.49 -21.86 -9.92
CA LEU A 404 -5.80 -21.63 -9.31
C LEU A 404 -5.71 -21.37 -7.81
N ILE A 405 -4.99 -22.21 -7.06
CA ILE A 405 -4.85 -22.04 -5.60
C ILE A 405 -4.04 -20.79 -5.27
N GLY A 406 -2.96 -20.50 -5.99
CA GLY A 406 -2.17 -19.29 -5.81
C GLY A 406 -2.97 -18.03 -6.17
N GLY A 407 -3.67 -18.04 -7.29
CA GLY A 407 -4.53 -16.94 -7.72
C GLY A 407 -5.65 -16.65 -6.72
N PHE A 408 -6.33 -17.69 -6.23
CA PHE A 408 -7.35 -17.55 -5.19
C PHE A 408 -6.76 -17.02 -3.87
N SER A 409 -5.61 -17.56 -3.44
CA SER A 409 -4.94 -17.12 -2.21
C SER A 409 -4.54 -15.64 -2.28
N TYR A 410 -3.98 -15.21 -3.42
CA TYR A 410 -3.66 -13.81 -3.66
C TYR A 410 -4.92 -12.93 -3.66
N ALA A 411 -5.98 -13.33 -4.37
CA ALA A 411 -7.25 -12.61 -4.38
C ALA A 411 -7.85 -12.48 -2.97
N LEU A 412 -7.75 -13.53 -2.15
CA LEU A 412 -8.18 -13.52 -0.75
C LEU A 412 -7.38 -12.52 0.09
N LEU A 413 -6.05 -12.48 -0.06
CA LEU A 413 -5.20 -11.50 0.62
C LEU A 413 -5.56 -10.06 0.21
N ILE A 414 -5.70 -9.80 -1.09
CA ILE A 414 -6.06 -8.47 -1.59
C ILE A 414 -7.46 -8.07 -1.10
N GLY A 415 -8.43 -8.98 -1.16
CA GLY A 415 -9.78 -8.77 -0.62
C GLY A 415 -9.77 -8.44 0.87
N ALA A 416 -8.94 -9.16 1.65
CA ALA A 416 -8.75 -8.91 3.08
C ALA A 416 -8.15 -7.53 3.34
N ILE A 417 -7.12 -7.13 2.59
CA ILE A 417 -6.50 -5.79 2.68
C ILE A 417 -7.52 -4.69 2.36
N LEU A 418 -8.25 -4.81 1.26
CA LEU A 418 -9.26 -3.83 0.85
C LEU A 418 -10.37 -3.71 1.90
N LYS A 419 -10.83 -4.84 2.45
CA LYS A 419 -11.82 -4.84 3.52
C LYS A 419 -11.27 -4.23 4.80
N ALA A 420 -10.04 -4.58 5.19
CA ALA A 420 -9.36 -4.06 6.36
C ALA A 420 -9.22 -2.53 6.32
N ARG A 421 -8.83 -1.97 5.17
CA ARG A 421 -8.76 -0.52 4.95
C ARG A 421 -10.09 0.19 5.20
N ARG A 422 -11.21 -0.42 4.76
CA ARG A 422 -12.55 0.18 4.92
C ARG A 422 -13.02 0.19 6.37
N ILE A 423 -12.65 -0.81 7.17
CA ILE A 423 -13.08 -0.96 8.56
C ILE A 423 -12.05 -0.46 9.58
N SER A 424 -10.94 0.10 9.11
CA SER A 424 -9.83 0.55 9.94
C SER A 424 -10.22 1.75 10.80
N PRO A 425 -10.12 1.69 12.15
CA PRO A 425 -10.40 2.85 13.02
C PRO A 425 -9.43 4.02 12.78
N THR A 426 -8.21 3.74 12.32
CA THR A 426 -7.17 4.74 12.07
C THR A 426 -7.11 5.17 10.60
N ARG A 427 -8.20 4.98 9.84
CA ARG A 427 -8.25 5.24 8.40
C ARG A 427 -7.77 6.64 8.00
N SER A 428 -8.10 7.69 8.76
CA SER A 428 -7.66 9.06 8.46
C SER A 428 -6.13 9.26 8.51
N SER A 429 -5.42 8.41 9.25
CA SER A 429 -3.96 8.44 9.39
C SER A 429 -3.22 7.56 8.40
N ASN A 430 -3.94 6.71 7.65
CA ASN A 430 -3.35 5.79 6.69
C ASN A 430 -2.86 6.56 5.46
N PHE A 431 -1.65 6.25 4.98
CA PHE A 431 -1.09 6.96 3.82
C PHE A 431 -1.77 6.53 2.51
N ALA A 432 -2.40 5.36 2.49
CA ALA A 432 -3.14 4.89 1.33
C ALA A 432 -4.45 5.66 1.05
N THR A 433 -5.03 6.29 2.06
CA THR A 433 -6.23 7.12 1.92
C THR A 433 -5.98 8.43 1.20
N ARG A 434 -4.71 8.83 1.04
CA ARG A 434 -4.30 10.05 0.32
C ARG A 434 -4.11 9.86 -1.18
N PHE A 435 -4.30 8.66 -1.72
CA PHE A 435 -4.20 8.39 -3.16
C PHE A 435 -5.52 8.56 -3.92
N PHE A 436 -6.64 8.75 -3.21
CA PHE A 436 -7.98 8.86 -3.79
C PHE A 436 -8.75 10.09 -3.28
N GLN A 437 -8.05 11.16 -2.89
CA GLN A 437 -8.66 12.45 -2.55
C GLN A 437 -8.21 13.51 -3.54
#